data_AF-Q0CIM0-F1
#
_entry.id   AF-Q0CIM0-F1
#
_cell.length_a   1.000
_cell.length_b   1.000
_cell.length_c   1.000
_cell.angle_alpha   90.00
_cell.angle_beta   90.00
_cell.angle_gamma   90.00
#
_symmetry.space_group_name_H-M   'P 1'
#
loop_
_entity.id
_entity.type
_entity.pdbx_description
1 polymer ?
#
loop_
_entity_poly.entity_id
_entity_poly.type
_entity_poly.pdbx_seq_one_letter_code
_entity_poly.pdbx_strand_id
1 'polypeptide(L)'
;MADTIEEFAQLEPLWDKAIQCPEDISLEEKHQLLEWPPLDVMQATTQKYLGQSVESLIHKAATDPNSLTFSECRLINDDFRILKILDRVKYENDRGIWLHERPDLKAKREKARAAVLSLEESRALKNLRDVSYFVEKAHYEERQRRRGPQRPRHLPPEWIQNVIDRDDKSWGYIFYHHKGQKGWEEFQKQFNDLLATDLLVLGLDQIGNSKVAEFVEFEANEHGELNFLREDFRRRRDQGHLRPGVLPNVFFLVTDDARLSYSQANRDKFLWAIDSDWTREGADEDGYDGRVKISAVQVFFRFYEFMSTRRFTLKEIWRDFHQVNETQTYLPEPLVAWQFTNLDKPVWPDL
;
A
#
# COMPACT_ATOMS: atom_id res chain seq x y z
N MET A 1 -9.95 16.10 16.35
CA MET A 1 -8.88 16.65 15.49
C MET A 1 -9.59 17.41 14.40
N ALA A 2 -9.02 18.50 13.89
CA ALA A 2 -9.61 19.17 12.74
C ALA A 2 -9.50 18.27 11.51
N ASP A 3 -10.65 17.91 10.93
CA ASP A 3 -10.77 17.14 9.69
C ASP A 3 -10.97 18.07 8.47
N THR A 4 -11.23 19.36 8.71
CA THR A 4 -11.31 20.40 7.68
C THR A 4 -10.46 21.64 8.01
N ILE A 5 -10.19 22.46 6.99
CA ILE A 5 -9.49 23.73 7.15
C ILE A 5 -10.28 24.72 8.03
N GLU A 6 -11.61 24.66 8.00
CA GLU A 6 -12.47 25.48 8.84
C GLU A 6 -12.37 25.09 10.32
N GLU A 7 -12.38 23.78 10.62
CA GLU A 7 -12.15 23.29 11.98
C GLU A 7 -10.75 23.63 12.47
N PHE A 8 -9.76 23.60 11.58
CA PHE A 8 -8.39 24.00 11.91
C PHE A 8 -8.31 25.50 12.23
N ALA A 9 -9.01 26.34 11.47
CA ALA A 9 -9.09 27.77 11.71
C ALA A 9 -9.81 28.12 13.03
N GLN A 10 -10.69 27.25 13.54
CA GLN A 10 -11.32 27.45 14.86
C GLN A 10 -10.32 27.41 16.03
N LEU A 11 -9.09 26.93 15.82
CA LEU A 11 -8.02 26.98 16.82
C LEU A 11 -7.35 28.37 16.92
N GLU A 12 -7.62 29.28 15.98
CA GLU A 12 -6.98 30.60 15.94
C GLU A 12 -7.15 31.43 17.23
N PRO A 13 -8.34 31.53 17.86
CA PRO A 13 -8.48 32.24 19.13
C PRO A 13 -7.63 31.63 20.25
N LEU A 14 -7.45 30.30 20.23
CA LEU A 14 -6.62 29.61 21.19
C LEU A 14 -5.12 29.88 20.95
N TRP A 15 -4.71 29.99 19.69
CA TRP A 15 -3.36 30.43 19.33
C TRP A 15 -3.11 31.88 19.75
N ASP A 16 -4.07 32.78 19.56
CA ASP A 16 -3.96 34.17 19.99
C ASP A 16 -3.87 34.27 21.53
N LYS A 17 -4.67 33.49 22.27
CA LYS A 17 -4.57 33.36 23.73
C LYS A 17 -3.17 32.90 24.15
N ALA A 18 -2.65 31.84 23.53
CA ALA A 18 -1.33 31.30 23.85
C ALA A 18 -0.18 32.26 23.57
N ILE A 19 -0.32 33.13 22.57
CA ILE A 19 0.69 34.17 22.24
C ILE A 19 0.64 35.32 23.26
N GLN A 20 -0.55 35.70 23.72
CA GLN A 20 -0.76 36.87 24.59
C GLN A 20 -0.53 36.54 26.07
N CYS A 21 -1.05 35.39 26.53
CA CYS A 21 -1.03 34.96 27.92
C CYS A 21 -0.68 33.45 28.00
N PRO A 22 0.56 33.04 27.71
CA PRO A 22 0.95 31.63 27.68
C PRO A 22 0.75 30.92 29.02
N GLU A 23 0.90 31.64 30.14
CA GLU A 23 0.67 31.13 31.51
C GLU A 23 -0.79 30.77 31.81
N ASP A 24 -1.76 31.33 31.07
CA ASP A 24 -3.19 31.06 31.23
C ASP A 24 -3.66 29.84 30.41
N ILE A 25 -2.75 29.19 29.69
CA ILE A 25 -3.03 28.00 28.90
C ILE A 25 -3.05 26.77 29.81
N SER A 26 -4.22 26.15 29.92
CA SER A 26 -4.38 24.85 30.58
C SER A 26 -3.68 23.72 29.81
N LEU A 27 -3.48 22.58 30.46
CA LEU A 27 -2.86 21.41 29.83
C LEU A 27 -3.71 20.90 28.65
N GLU A 28 -5.02 20.85 28.81
CA GLU A 28 -5.97 20.44 27.78
C GLU A 28 -5.91 21.37 26.57
N GLU A 29 -5.88 22.69 26.80
CA GLU A 29 -5.73 23.70 25.76
C GLU A 29 -4.40 23.57 25.04
N LYS A 30 -3.30 23.32 25.77
CA LYS A 30 -1.99 23.05 25.18
C LYS A 30 -2.05 21.84 24.26
N HIS A 31 -2.67 20.73 24.68
CA HIS A 31 -2.79 19.53 23.87
C HIS A 31 -3.65 19.79 22.61
N GLN A 32 -4.75 20.52 22.74
CA GLN A 32 -5.59 20.90 21.61
C GLN A 32 -4.82 21.78 20.60
N LEU A 33 -4.09 22.78 21.08
CA LEU A 33 -3.27 23.70 20.28
C LEU A 33 -2.15 22.99 19.53
N LEU A 34 -1.48 22.04 20.21
CA LEU A 34 -0.42 21.21 19.62
C LEU A 34 -0.97 20.06 18.78
N GLU A 35 -2.29 19.87 18.76
CA GLU A 35 -2.97 18.73 18.17
C GLU A 35 -2.47 17.38 18.73
N TRP A 36 -2.00 17.37 19.97
CA TRP A 36 -1.64 16.17 20.71
C TRP A 36 -2.90 15.46 21.24
N PRO A 37 -2.89 14.13 21.39
CA PRO A 37 -3.94 13.43 22.12
C PRO A 37 -4.03 13.92 23.57
N PRO A 38 -5.16 13.72 24.27
CA PRO A 38 -5.22 13.90 25.73
C PRO A 38 -4.08 13.17 26.46
N LEU A 39 -3.60 13.71 27.59
CA LEU A 39 -2.40 13.19 28.28
C LEU A 39 -2.55 11.72 28.68
N ASP A 40 -3.72 11.30 29.14
CA ASP A 40 -4.03 9.92 29.49
C ASP A 40 -3.88 8.97 28.27
N VAL A 41 -4.32 9.41 27.08
CA VAL A 41 -4.15 8.67 25.82
C VAL A 41 -2.67 8.61 25.40
N MET A 42 -1.94 9.72 25.54
CA MET A 42 -0.49 9.75 25.28
C MET A 42 0.27 8.78 26.20
N GLN A 43 -0.07 8.79 27.50
CA GLN A 43 0.52 7.90 28.50
C GLN A 43 0.19 6.44 28.20
N ALA A 44 -1.08 6.11 27.93
CA ALA A 44 -1.49 4.76 27.57
C ALA A 44 -0.77 4.26 26.31
N THR A 45 -0.61 5.12 25.30
CA THR A 45 0.08 4.78 24.05
C THR A 45 1.57 4.55 24.27
N THR A 46 2.24 5.47 24.95
CA THR A 46 3.68 5.39 25.22
C THR A 46 3.99 4.17 26.09
N GLN A 47 3.18 3.93 27.12
CA GLN A 47 3.33 2.75 27.98
C GLN A 47 3.11 1.45 27.22
N LYS A 48 2.09 1.38 26.36
CA LYS A 48 1.74 0.17 25.60
C LYS A 48 2.84 -0.22 24.60
N TYR A 49 3.40 0.74 23.87
CA TYR A 49 4.31 0.45 22.75
C TYR A 49 5.78 0.59 23.09
N LEU A 50 6.13 1.38 24.11
CA LEU A 50 7.52 1.66 24.47
C LEU A 50 7.86 1.27 25.92
N GLY A 51 6.86 0.93 26.75
CA GLY A 51 7.08 0.51 28.14
C GLY A 51 7.56 1.62 29.07
N GLN A 52 7.39 2.89 28.70
CA GLN A 52 7.81 4.06 29.50
C GLN A 52 6.76 5.17 29.49
N SER A 53 6.92 6.16 30.37
CA SER A 53 6.03 7.33 30.44
C SER A 53 6.37 8.38 29.37
N VAL A 54 5.40 9.26 29.09
CA VAL A 54 5.58 10.40 28.18
C VAL A 54 6.72 11.32 28.65
N GLU A 55 6.81 11.59 29.95
CA GLU A 55 7.84 12.45 30.53
C GLU A 55 9.23 11.84 30.38
N SER A 56 9.38 10.53 30.63
CA SER A 56 10.64 9.81 30.43
C SER A 56 11.10 9.90 28.97
N LEU A 57 10.17 9.73 28.04
CA LEU A 57 10.44 9.79 26.61
C LEU A 57 10.85 11.20 26.15
N ILE A 58 10.14 12.23 26.60
CA ILE A 58 10.47 13.63 26.30
C ILE A 58 11.82 14.02 26.92
N HIS A 59 12.08 13.63 28.17
CA HIS A 59 13.36 13.87 28.85
C HIS A 59 14.51 13.24 28.07
N LYS A 60 14.40 11.96 27.72
CA LYS A 60 15.38 11.23 26.92
C LYS A 60 15.65 11.94 25.58
N ALA A 61 14.60 12.34 24.87
CA ALA A 61 14.74 13.08 23.61
C ALA A 61 15.39 14.47 23.79
N ALA A 62 15.20 15.12 24.93
CA ALA A 62 15.79 16.42 25.22
C ALA A 62 17.27 16.33 25.64
N THR A 63 17.67 15.29 26.39
CA THR A 63 19.01 15.18 27.00
C THR A 63 19.97 14.26 26.27
N ASP A 64 19.47 13.18 25.68
CA ASP A 64 20.27 12.16 24.99
C ASP A 64 19.55 11.65 23.74
N PRO A 65 19.35 12.52 22.72
CA PRO A 65 18.56 12.16 21.55
C PRO A 65 19.18 11.01 20.74
N ASN A 66 20.50 10.80 20.81
CA ASN A 66 21.18 9.73 20.08
C ASN A 66 20.89 8.33 20.64
N SER A 67 20.36 8.19 21.86
CA SER A 67 19.92 6.91 22.40
C SER A 67 18.46 6.58 22.10
N LEU A 68 17.75 7.45 21.38
CA LEU A 68 16.39 7.17 20.93
C LEU A 68 16.40 6.03 19.90
N THR A 69 15.51 5.07 20.13
CA THR A 69 15.13 4.04 19.18
C THR A 69 14.22 4.63 18.11
N PHE A 70 14.05 3.91 17.00
CA PHE A 70 13.11 4.32 15.96
C PHE A 70 11.68 4.43 16.43
N SER A 71 11.25 3.48 17.25
CA SER A 71 9.90 3.47 17.81
C SER A 71 9.64 4.71 18.67
N GLU A 72 10.64 5.11 19.46
CA GLU A 72 10.61 6.34 20.26
C GLU A 72 10.60 7.59 19.37
N CYS A 73 11.52 7.72 18.40
CA CYS A 73 11.53 8.85 17.46
C CYS A 73 10.22 8.97 16.69
N ARG A 74 9.71 7.85 16.18
CA ARG A 74 8.49 7.81 15.38
C ARG A 74 7.28 8.23 16.19
N LEU A 75 7.14 7.73 17.42
CA LEU A 75 6.00 8.11 18.25
C LEU A 75 5.99 9.61 18.54
N ILE A 76 7.15 10.24 18.81
CA ILE A 76 7.20 11.69 19.05
C ILE A 76 6.99 12.48 17.74
N ASN A 77 7.56 12.04 16.61
CA ASN A 77 7.34 12.65 15.29
C ASN A 77 5.87 12.60 14.87
N ASP A 78 5.18 11.50 15.18
CA ASP A 78 3.75 11.32 14.92
C ASP A 78 2.87 11.97 16.02
N ASP A 79 3.43 12.92 16.80
CA ASP A 79 2.74 13.68 17.86
C ASP A 79 1.99 12.75 18.86
N PHE A 80 2.63 11.62 19.22
CA PHE A 80 2.12 10.56 20.09
C PHE A 80 0.90 9.80 19.56
N ARG A 81 0.68 9.84 18.25
CA ARG A 81 -0.43 9.16 17.58
C ARG A 81 0.05 7.85 16.97
N ILE A 82 -0.86 6.87 16.98
CA ILE A 82 -0.72 5.66 16.18
C ILE A 82 -1.65 5.79 14.99
N LEU A 83 -1.14 6.39 13.92
CA LEU A 83 -1.85 6.51 12.65
C LEU A 83 -1.48 5.34 11.73
N LYS A 84 -2.46 4.81 11.00
CA LYS A 84 -2.16 3.94 9.85
C LYS A 84 -1.40 4.76 8.81
N ILE A 85 -0.61 4.10 7.97
CA ILE A 85 0.22 4.79 6.96
C ILE A 85 -0.61 5.76 6.11
N LEU A 86 -1.81 5.36 5.69
CA LEU A 86 -2.66 6.20 4.85
C LEU A 86 -3.28 7.35 5.63
N ASP A 87 -3.75 7.13 6.86
CA ASP A 87 -4.26 8.19 7.74
C ASP A 87 -3.17 9.24 8.03
N ARG A 88 -1.92 8.78 8.22
CA ARG A 88 -0.76 9.65 8.37
C ARG A 88 -0.50 10.48 7.11
N VAL A 89 -0.44 9.84 5.94
CA VAL A 89 -0.21 10.54 4.67
C VAL A 89 -1.30 11.57 4.41
N LYS A 90 -2.56 11.22 4.65
CA LYS A 90 -3.69 12.15 4.56
C LYS A 90 -3.50 13.32 5.52
N TYR A 91 -3.27 13.04 6.80
CA TYR A 91 -3.07 14.06 7.83
C TYR A 91 -1.92 15.03 7.47
N GLU A 92 -0.77 14.51 7.07
CA GLU A 92 0.39 15.32 6.65
C GLU A 92 0.07 16.18 5.42
N ASN A 93 -0.60 15.61 4.42
CA ASN A 93 -1.00 16.33 3.21
C ASN A 93 -2.02 17.42 3.51
N ASP A 94 -3.07 17.12 4.27
CA ASP A 94 -4.12 18.07 4.64
C ASP A 94 -3.51 19.25 5.39
N ARG A 95 -2.66 18.99 6.41
CA ARG A 95 -1.95 20.06 7.12
C ARG A 95 -1.01 20.84 6.22
N GLY A 96 -0.32 20.18 5.29
CA GLY A 96 0.53 20.83 4.30
C GLY A 96 -0.25 21.80 3.40
N ILE A 97 -1.39 21.36 2.88
CA ILE A 97 -2.29 22.15 2.03
C ILE A 97 -2.87 23.31 2.82
N TRP A 98 -3.45 23.07 4.01
CA TRP A 98 -4.11 24.12 4.78
C TRP A 98 -3.13 25.22 5.22
N LEU A 99 -1.92 24.85 5.62
CA LEU A 99 -0.88 25.82 5.99
C LEU A 99 -0.34 26.59 4.77
N HIS A 100 -0.48 26.04 3.56
CA HIS A 100 -0.17 26.76 2.32
C HIS A 100 -1.29 27.73 1.93
N GLU A 101 -2.55 27.31 2.04
CA GLU A 101 -3.73 28.14 1.76
C GLU A 101 -3.92 29.27 2.79
N ARG A 102 -3.51 29.04 4.04
CA ARG A 102 -3.61 29.98 5.17
C ARG A 102 -2.24 30.24 5.82
N PRO A 103 -1.34 30.99 5.16
CA PRO A 103 0.00 31.26 5.67
C PRO A 103 -0.02 32.13 6.95
N ASP A 104 -1.09 32.91 7.15
CA ASP A 104 -1.36 33.65 8.38
C ASP A 104 -1.52 32.72 9.59
N LEU A 105 -2.31 31.66 9.44
CA LEU A 105 -2.53 30.66 10.49
C LEU A 105 -1.25 29.87 10.77
N LYS A 106 -0.43 29.58 9.75
CA LYS A 106 0.87 28.94 9.94
C LYS A 106 1.77 29.73 10.87
N ALA A 107 1.95 31.02 10.61
CA ALA A 107 2.82 31.87 11.42
C ALA A 107 2.29 32.02 12.86
N LYS A 108 0.97 32.10 13.04
CA LYS A 108 0.34 32.12 14.37
C LYS A 108 0.57 30.81 15.12
N ARG A 109 0.31 29.66 14.49
CA ARG A 109 0.52 28.34 15.09
C ARG A 109 1.97 28.12 15.52
N GLU A 110 2.94 28.51 14.70
CA GLU A 110 4.36 28.38 15.04
C GLU A 110 4.74 29.24 16.26
N LYS A 111 4.24 30.48 16.34
CA LYS A 111 4.44 31.37 17.51
C LYS A 111 3.77 30.80 18.77
N ALA A 112 2.51 30.38 18.65
CA ALA A 112 1.75 29.84 19.76
C ALA A 112 2.38 28.55 20.30
N ARG A 113 2.83 27.65 19.41
CA ARG A 113 3.59 26.44 19.78
C ARG A 113 4.88 26.78 20.53
N ALA A 114 5.63 27.77 20.06
CA ALA A 114 6.85 28.20 20.75
C ALA A 114 6.59 28.79 22.14
N ALA A 115 5.42 29.41 22.35
CA ALA A 115 5.05 30.04 23.62
C ALA A 115 4.63 29.02 24.71
N VAL A 116 3.97 27.91 24.33
CA VAL A 116 3.39 26.95 25.30
C VAL A 116 4.24 25.70 25.54
N LEU A 117 5.22 25.43 24.68
CA LEU A 117 6.15 24.33 24.90
C LEU A 117 7.09 24.67 26.06
N SER A 118 7.23 23.73 26.99
CA SER A 118 8.30 23.81 27.98
C SER A 118 9.67 23.80 27.30
N LEU A 119 10.68 24.29 28.01
CA LEU A 119 12.06 24.27 27.52
C LEU A 119 12.52 22.86 27.11
N GLU A 120 12.07 21.85 27.85
CA GLU A 120 12.41 20.46 27.62
C GLU A 120 11.72 19.89 26.38
N GLU A 121 10.41 20.09 26.23
CA GLU A 121 9.67 19.64 25.03
C GLU A 121 10.19 20.33 23.77
N SER A 122 10.46 21.64 23.84
CA SER A 122 11.03 22.39 22.73
C SER A 122 12.39 21.83 22.31
N ARG A 123 13.24 21.48 23.29
CA ARG A 123 14.53 20.83 23.04
C ARG A 123 14.36 19.42 22.45
N ALA A 124 13.46 18.60 22.99
CA ALA A 124 13.15 17.28 22.47
C ALA A 124 12.72 17.33 21.00
N LEU A 125 11.75 18.19 20.66
CA LEU A 125 11.25 18.35 19.29
C LEU A 125 12.32 18.87 18.33
N LYS A 126 13.19 19.78 18.79
CA LYS A 126 14.32 20.26 17.98
C LYS A 126 15.32 19.15 17.72
N ASN A 127 15.76 18.44 18.77
CA ASN A 127 16.72 17.34 18.65
C ASN A 127 16.20 16.23 17.72
N LEU A 128 14.90 15.95 17.76
CA LEU A 128 14.27 14.98 16.86
C LEU A 128 14.35 15.37 15.39
N ARG A 129 14.33 16.66 15.03
CA ARG A 129 14.53 17.06 13.63
C ARG A 129 15.92 16.67 13.14
N ASP A 130 16.92 16.75 14.01
CA ASP A 130 18.30 16.43 13.67
C ASP A 130 18.56 14.92 13.71
N VAL A 131 17.96 14.20 14.66
CA VAL A 131 18.25 12.79 14.92
C VAL A 131 17.28 11.83 14.24
N SER A 132 16.03 12.23 14.00
CA SER A 132 15.02 11.34 13.39
C SER A 132 15.48 10.81 12.05
N TYR A 133 16.09 11.63 11.20
CA TYR A 133 16.66 11.17 9.92
C TYR A 133 17.68 10.04 10.10
N PHE A 134 18.62 10.18 11.04
CA PHE A 134 19.67 9.18 11.27
C PHE A 134 19.13 7.91 11.93
N VAL A 135 18.20 8.03 12.88
CA VAL A 135 17.56 6.90 13.54
C VAL A 135 16.62 6.17 12.58
N GLU A 136 15.86 6.89 11.75
CA GLU A 136 15.04 6.31 10.68
C GLU A 136 15.88 5.56 9.67
N LYS A 137 17.02 6.14 9.26
CA LYS A 137 17.97 5.49 8.38
C LYS A 137 18.59 4.24 9.03
N ALA A 138 19.08 4.34 10.25
CA ALA A 138 19.68 3.22 10.98
C ALA A 138 18.68 2.10 11.24
N HIS A 139 17.43 2.41 11.56
CA HIS A 139 16.37 1.41 11.73
C HIS A 139 15.88 0.85 10.41
N TYR A 140 15.85 1.64 9.34
CA TYR A 140 15.62 1.13 8.00
C TYR A 140 16.73 0.13 7.61
N GLU A 141 18.00 0.46 7.88
CA GLU A 141 19.17 -0.40 7.67
C GLU A 141 19.14 -1.67 8.54
N GLU A 142 18.82 -1.54 9.82
CA GLU A 142 18.64 -2.68 10.75
C GLU A 142 17.45 -3.55 10.33
N ARG A 143 16.36 -2.96 9.84
CA ARG A 143 15.26 -3.72 9.20
C ARG A 143 15.71 -4.39 7.91
N GLN A 144 16.57 -3.76 7.10
CA GLN A 144 17.16 -4.45 5.94
C GLN A 144 18.01 -5.64 6.40
N ARG A 145 18.73 -5.52 7.52
CA ARG A 145 19.52 -6.61 8.12
C ARG A 145 18.67 -7.74 8.69
N ARG A 146 17.54 -7.43 9.34
CA ARG A 146 16.63 -8.42 9.95
C ARG A 146 15.76 -9.16 8.94
N ARG A 147 15.57 -8.62 7.73
CA ARG A 147 14.82 -9.25 6.63
C ARG A 147 15.55 -10.45 5.99
N GLY A 148 16.47 -11.09 6.71
CA GLY A 148 17.40 -12.08 6.16
C GLY A 148 18.42 -11.44 5.22
N PRO A 149 19.25 -12.24 4.52
CA PRO A 149 20.13 -11.72 3.47
C PRO A 149 19.26 -11.16 2.34
N GLN A 150 18.97 -9.86 2.40
CA GLN A 150 18.31 -9.21 1.29
C GLN A 150 19.23 -9.29 0.08
N ARG A 151 18.64 -9.77 -1.01
CA ARG A 151 19.24 -9.71 -2.34
C ARG A 151 19.72 -8.26 -2.58
N PRO A 152 21.02 -8.04 -2.86
CA PRO A 152 21.56 -6.71 -3.08
C PRO A 152 20.74 -5.90 -4.09
N ARG A 153 20.54 -4.60 -3.84
CA ARG A 153 19.67 -3.74 -4.68
C ARG A 153 20.10 -3.58 -6.13
N HIS A 154 21.36 -3.85 -6.43
CA HIS A 154 21.88 -3.83 -7.80
C HIS A 154 21.53 -5.11 -8.56
N LEU A 155 21.03 -6.15 -7.87
CA LEU A 155 20.53 -7.35 -8.50
C LEU A 155 19.02 -7.22 -8.77
N PRO A 156 18.52 -7.88 -9.83
CA PRO A 156 17.09 -7.98 -10.07
C PRO A 156 16.34 -8.55 -8.86
N PRO A 157 15.05 -8.23 -8.67
CA PRO A 157 14.18 -8.94 -7.73
C PRO A 157 14.27 -10.46 -7.91
N GLU A 158 14.06 -11.22 -6.83
CA GLU A 158 14.19 -12.68 -6.85
C GLU A 158 13.35 -13.34 -7.94
N TRP A 159 12.09 -12.93 -8.10
CA TRP A 159 11.21 -13.47 -9.12
C TRP A 159 11.73 -13.20 -10.55
N ILE A 160 12.34 -12.03 -10.79
CA ILE A 160 12.95 -11.69 -12.10
C ILE A 160 14.18 -12.55 -12.34
N GLN A 161 15.04 -12.70 -11.33
CA GLN A 161 16.21 -13.57 -11.47
C GLN A 161 15.79 -15.01 -11.75
N ASN A 162 14.78 -15.52 -11.05
CA ASN A 162 14.27 -16.88 -11.26
C ASN A 162 13.74 -17.10 -12.70
N VAL A 163 13.43 -16.03 -13.44
CA VAL A 163 13.11 -16.09 -14.87
C VAL A 163 14.38 -15.95 -15.72
N ILE A 164 15.30 -15.04 -15.39
CA ILE A 164 16.59 -14.86 -16.07
C ILE A 164 17.41 -16.16 -16.09
N ASP A 165 17.38 -16.91 -15.00
CA ASP A 165 18.15 -18.15 -14.81
C ASP A 165 17.55 -19.35 -15.57
N ARG A 166 16.40 -19.19 -16.23
CA ARG A 166 15.80 -20.23 -17.10
C ARG A 166 16.36 -20.14 -18.51
N ASP A 167 16.51 -21.29 -19.16
CA ASP A 167 17.04 -21.38 -20.53
C ASP A 167 16.19 -20.59 -21.55
N ASP A 168 14.86 -20.66 -21.44
CA ASP A 168 13.92 -20.01 -22.36
C ASP A 168 13.44 -18.63 -21.86
N LYS A 169 13.79 -18.28 -20.62
CA LYS A 169 13.35 -17.08 -19.90
C LYS A 169 11.84 -16.85 -19.95
N SER A 170 11.04 -17.86 -20.24
CA SER A 170 9.61 -17.69 -20.50
C SER A 170 8.85 -17.49 -19.19
N TRP A 171 7.86 -16.60 -19.21
CA TRP A 171 7.05 -16.28 -18.04
C TRP A 171 5.71 -15.65 -18.40
N GLY A 172 4.62 -16.09 -17.77
CA GLY A 172 3.33 -15.43 -17.94
C GLY A 172 2.12 -16.29 -17.56
N TYR A 173 1.05 -16.20 -18.33
CA TYR A 173 -0.25 -16.77 -17.97
C TYR A 173 -1.02 -17.34 -19.17
N ILE A 174 -2.04 -18.14 -18.86
CA ILE A 174 -3.14 -18.47 -19.76
C ILE A 174 -4.28 -17.47 -19.59
N PHE A 175 -4.87 -17.08 -20.72
CA PHE A 175 -6.01 -16.18 -20.84
C PHE A 175 -7.13 -16.89 -21.59
N TYR A 176 -8.19 -17.26 -20.88
CA TYR A 176 -9.38 -17.85 -21.48
C TYR A 176 -10.30 -16.76 -22.03
N HIS A 177 -10.91 -17.02 -23.18
CA HIS A 177 -11.93 -16.15 -23.76
C HIS A 177 -12.99 -16.95 -24.51
N HIS A 178 -14.19 -16.37 -24.63
CA HIS A 178 -15.27 -17.02 -25.36
C HIS A 178 -14.94 -17.14 -26.85
N LYS A 179 -15.28 -18.30 -27.42
CA LYS A 179 -15.25 -18.51 -28.86
C LYS A 179 -16.20 -17.53 -29.56
N GLY A 180 -15.70 -16.85 -30.60
CA GLY A 180 -16.49 -15.87 -31.34
C GLY A 180 -16.75 -14.56 -30.59
N GLN A 181 -16.00 -14.27 -29.53
CA GLN A 181 -16.10 -13.00 -28.80
C GLN A 181 -15.86 -11.81 -29.74
N LYS A 182 -16.85 -10.91 -29.84
CA LYS A 182 -16.77 -9.75 -30.76
C LYS A 182 -15.70 -8.77 -30.30
N GLY A 183 -14.90 -8.26 -31.24
CA GLY A 183 -13.85 -7.28 -30.94
C GLY A 183 -12.62 -7.88 -30.26
N TRP A 184 -12.42 -9.20 -30.38
CA TRP A 184 -11.25 -9.90 -29.85
C TRP A 184 -9.93 -9.42 -30.47
N GLU A 185 -9.86 -9.26 -31.80
CA GLU A 185 -8.66 -8.81 -32.50
C GLU A 185 -8.18 -7.43 -32.02
N GLU A 186 -9.12 -6.50 -31.81
CA GLU A 186 -8.82 -5.15 -31.29
C GLU A 186 -8.33 -5.22 -29.84
N PHE A 187 -8.96 -6.05 -29.00
CA PHE A 187 -8.47 -6.29 -27.65
C PHE A 187 -7.05 -6.87 -27.65
N GLN A 188 -6.79 -7.87 -28.50
CA GLN A 188 -5.48 -8.52 -28.58
C GLN A 188 -4.40 -7.52 -28.99
N LYS A 189 -4.70 -6.61 -29.93
CA LYS A 189 -3.80 -5.52 -30.31
C LYS A 189 -3.49 -4.62 -29.11
N GLN A 190 -4.51 -4.14 -28.39
CA GLN A 190 -4.34 -3.27 -27.22
C GLN A 190 -3.64 -3.98 -26.06
N PHE A 191 -3.86 -5.29 -25.91
CA PHE A 191 -3.18 -6.11 -24.92
C PHE A 191 -1.71 -6.33 -25.28
N ASN A 192 -1.37 -6.48 -26.56
CA ASN A 192 0.02 -6.57 -27.00
C ASN A 192 0.80 -5.28 -26.72
N ASP A 193 0.16 -4.11 -26.84
CA ASP A 193 0.79 -2.84 -26.45
C ASP A 193 1.12 -2.80 -24.94
N LEU A 194 0.25 -3.38 -24.10
CA LEU A 194 0.51 -3.56 -22.67
C LEU A 194 1.68 -4.54 -22.42
N LEU A 195 1.75 -5.64 -23.17
CA LEU A 195 2.88 -6.58 -23.09
C LEU A 195 4.21 -5.90 -23.48
N ALA A 196 4.18 -4.99 -24.45
CA ALA A 196 5.34 -4.22 -24.90
C ALA A 196 5.69 -3.05 -23.96
N THR A 197 4.87 -2.75 -22.95
CA THR A 197 5.14 -1.63 -22.03
C THR A 197 6.35 -1.95 -21.15
N ASP A 198 7.35 -1.07 -21.21
CA ASP A 198 8.52 -1.11 -20.33
C ASP A 198 8.15 -0.60 -18.94
N LEU A 199 8.30 -1.46 -17.94
CA LEU A 199 8.26 -1.05 -16.53
C LEU A 199 9.69 -0.84 -16.04
N LEU A 200 9.91 0.21 -15.26
CA LEU A 200 11.21 0.56 -14.69
C LEU A 200 11.57 -0.36 -13.51
N VAL A 201 11.87 -1.62 -13.80
CA VAL A 201 12.24 -2.65 -12.81
C VAL A 201 13.56 -3.29 -13.24
N LEU A 202 14.54 -3.33 -12.32
CA LEU A 202 15.87 -3.88 -12.61
C LEU A 202 15.78 -5.34 -13.11
N GLY A 203 16.39 -5.62 -14.26
CA GLY A 203 16.43 -6.94 -14.89
C GLY A 203 15.22 -7.27 -15.75
N LEU A 204 14.16 -6.44 -15.75
CA LEU A 204 13.00 -6.66 -16.61
C LEU A 204 13.34 -6.51 -18.10
N ASP A 205 14.31 -5.66 -18.42
CA ASP A 205 14.88 -5.50 -19.77
C ASP A 205 15.41 -6.83 -20.35
N GLN A 206 15.85 -7.76 -19.49
CA GLN A 206 16.37 -9.06 -19.90
C GLN A 206 15.29 -10.12 -20.15
N ILE A 207 14.08 -9.92 -19.63
CA ILE A 207 12.97 -10.87 -19.73
C ILE A 207 11.72 -10.25 -20.37
N GLY A 208 11.74 -8.96 -20.74
CA GLY A 208 10.56 -8.25 -21.24
C GLY A 208 9.97 -8.87 -22.49
N ASN A 209 10.84 -9.32 -23.40
CA ASN A 209 10.46 -9.94 -24.67
C ASN A 209 10.08 -11.42 -24.55
N SER A 210 10.23 -12.04 -23.37
CA SER A 210 9.89 -13.45 -23.12
C SER A 210 8.59 -13.62 -22.32
N LYS A 211 7.77 -12.56 -22.24
CA LYS A 211 6.41 -12.64 -21.69
C LYS A 211 5.55 -13.60 -22.53
N VAL A 212 4.82 -14.48 -21.84
CA VAL A 212 3.90 -15.45 -22.43
C VAL A 212 2.46 -15.04 -22.12
N ALA A 213 1.69 -14.78 -23.16
CA ALA A 213 0.23 -14.69 -23.08
C ALA A 213 -0.38 -15.78 -23.97
N GLU A 214 -0.78 -16.90 -23.34
CA GLU A 214 -1.42 -18.01 -24.05
C GLU A 214 -2.94 -17.82 -24.05
N PHE A 215 -3.50 -17.49 -25.21
CA PHE A 215 -4.94 -17.32 -25.37
C PHE A 215 -5.62 -18.66 -25.70
N VAL A 216 -6.66 -19.00 -24.96
CA VAL A 216 -7.41 -20.24 -25.11
C VAL A 216 -8.89 -19.94 -25.30
N GLU A 217 -9.42 -20.34 -26.45
CA GLU A 217 -10.85 -20.27 -26.73
C GLU A 217 -11.62 -21.36 -25.99
N PHE A 218 -12.80 -21.02 -25.49
CA PHE A 218 -13.75 -21.99 -24.96
C PHE A 218 -15.19 -21.68 -25.37
N GLU A 219 -16.03 -22.71 -25.34
CA GLU A 219 -17.49 -22.59 -25.50
C GLU A 219 -18.15 -22.73 -24.12
N ALA A 220 -19.04 -21.80 -23.78
CA ALA A 220 -19.75 -21.86 -22.49
C ALA A 220 -20.65 -23.09 -22.44
N ASN A 221 -20.60 -23.84 -21.34
CA ASN A 221 -21.49 -24.98 -21.10
C ASN A 221 -22.61 -24.60 -20.13
N GLU A 222 -23.69 -25.37 -20.13
CA GLU A 222 -24.85 -25.15 -19.24
C GLU A 222 -24.54 -25.45 -17.76
N HIS A 223 -23.39 -26.07 -17.46
CA HIS A 223 -23.02 -26.57 -16.13
C HIS A 223 -22.08 -25.66 -15.32
N GLY A 224 -21.94 -24.39 -15.73
CA GLY A 224 -21.17 -23.40 -14.99
C GLY A 224 -19.76 -23.22 -15.57
N GLU A 225 -19.60 -22.13 -16.28
CA GLU A 225 -18.39 -21.73 -16.99
C GLU A 225 -17.11 -21.83 -16.16
N LEU A 226 -17.10 -21.29 -14.94
CA LEU A 226 -15.88 -21.23 -14.12
C LEU A 226 -15.38 -22.61 -13.68
N ASN A 227 -16.30 -23.53 -13.38
CA ASN A 227 -15.92 -24.88 -12.97
C ASN A 227 -15.28 -25.63 -14.15
N PHE A 228 -15.85 -25.49 -15.35
CA PHE A 228 -15.27 -26.01 -16.57
C PHE A 228 -13.86 -25.45 -16.83
N LEU A 229 -13.67 -24.14 -16.69
CA LEU A 229 -12.36 -23.50 -16.90
C LEU A 229 -11.32 -23.97 -15.87
N ARG A 230 -11.71 -24.09 -14.59
CA ARG A 230 -10.84 -24.63 -13.54
C ARG A 230 -10.45 -26.07 -13.82
N GLU A 231 -11.38 -26.91 -14.26
CA GLU A 231 -11.11 -28.30 -14.64
C GLU A 231 -10.18 -28.40 -15.87
N ASP A 232 -10.45 -27.63 -16.93
CA ASP A 232 -9.60 -27.61 -18.11
C ASP A 232 -8.17 -27.16 -17.76
N PHE A 233 -8.04 -26.08 -16.99
CA PHE A 233 -6.75 -25.57 -16.58
C PHE A 233 -5.99 -26.56 -15.69
N ARG A 234 -6.64 -27.16 -14.69
CA ARG A 234 -6.02 -28.20 -13.83
C ARG A 234 -5.58 -29.40 -14.65
N ARG A 235 -6.41 -29.86 -15.60
CA ARG A 235 -6.04 -30.94 -16.52
C ARG A 235 -4.79 -30.59 -17.33
N ARG A 236 -4.71 -29.38 -17.90
CA ARG A 236 -3.52 -28.93 -18.66
C ARG A 236 -2.28 -28.88 -17.78
N ARG A 237 -2.41 -28.34 -16.57
CA ARG A 237 -1.36 -28.29 -15.55
C ARG A 237 -0.84 -29.67 -15.22
N ASP A 238 -1.74 -30.58 -14.83
CA ASP A 238 -1.41 -31.90 -14.30
C ASP A 238 -0.85 -32.83 -15.39
N GLN A 239 -1.22 -32.59 -16.66
CA GLN A 239 -0.68 -33.30 -17.83
C GLN A 239 0.62 -32.68 -18.37
N GLY A 240 1.09 -31.55 -17.82
CA GLY A 240 2.28 -30.85 -18.32
C GLY A 240 2.07 -30.17 -19.68
N HIS A 241 0.83 -29.84 -20.04
CA HIS A 241 0.47 -29.20 -21.30
C HIS A 241 0.49 -27.66 -21.23
N LEU A 242 0.85 -27.07 -20.09
CA LEU A 242 1.08 -25.64 -19.99
C LEU A 242 2.36 -25.28 -20.77
N ARG A 243 2.32 -24.17 -21.51
CA ARG A 243 3.55 -23.64 -22.12
C ARG A 243 4.60 -23.35 -21.05
N PRO A 244 5.90 -23.53 -21.36
CA PRO A 244 6.97 -23.14 -20.46
C PRO A 244 6.80 -21.71 -19.93
N GLY A 245 7.01 -21.53 -18.62
CA GLY A 245 6.90 -20.22 -17.97
C GLY A 245 5.51 -19.77 -17.54
N VAL A 246 4.45 -20.42 -18.03
CA VAL A 246 3.07 -20.14 -17.59
C VAL A 246 2.90 -20.56 -16.13
N LEU A 247 2.33 -19.67 -15.30
CA LEU A 247 2.09 -19.97 -13.89
C LEU A 247 0.99 -21.04 -13.73
N PRO A 248 1.20 -22.07 -12.88
CA PRO A 248 0.28 -23.21 -12.75
C PRO A 248 -0.79 -23.03 -11.67
N ASN A 249 -0.83 -21.91 -10.95
CA ASN A 249 -1.73 -21.68 -9.81
C ASN A 249 -2.85 -20.68 -10.10
N VAL A 250 -2.79 -19.96 -11.22
CA VAL A 250 -3.76 -18.93 -11.58
C VAL A 250 -3.85 -18.79 -13.10
N PHE A 251 -5.04 -18.50 -13.59
CA PHE A 251 -5.28 -18.11 -14.99
C PHE A 251 -6.18 -16.89 -15.05
N PHE A 252 -6.29 -16.30 -16.23
CA PHE A 252 -7.15 -15.15 -16.47
C PHE A 252 -8.36 -15.53 -17.33
N LEU A 253 -9.50 -14.89 -17.05
CA LEU A 253 -10.69 -14.92 -17.89
C LEU A 253 -10.91 -13.52 -18.49
N VAL A 254 -11.02 -13.46 -19.81
CA VAL A 254 -11.33 -12.25 -20.58
C VAL A 254 -12.82 -12.21 -20.91
N THR A 255 -13.60 -11.77 -19.94
CA THR A 255 -15.03 -11.48 -20.13
C THR A 255 -15.25 -10.28 -21.06
N ASP A 256 -16.49 -10.07 -21.53
CA ASP A 256 -16.81 -8.92 -22.40
C ASP A 256 -16.61 -7.57 -21.71
N ASP A 257 -16.87 -7.45 -20.41
CA ASP A 257 -16.62 -6.21 -19.66
C ASP A 257 -15.11 -5.93 -19.51
N ALA A 258 -14.32 -6.96 -19.23
CA ALA A 258 -12.86 -6.87 -19.19
C ALA A 258 -12.31 -6.45 -20.55
N ARG A 259 -12.76 -7.09 -21.64
CA ARG A 259 -12.38 -6.74 -23.01
C ARG A 259 -12.74 -5.29 -23.35
N LEU A 260 -13.97 -4.86 -23.06
CA LEU A 260 -14.43 -3.50 -23.34
C LEU A 260 -13.66 -2.44 -22.55
N SER A 261 -13.17 -2.77 -21.35
CA SER A 261 -12.36 -1.85 -20.54
C SER A 261 -11.08 -1.37 -21.27
N TYR A 262 -10.50 -2.19 -22.15
CA TYR A 262 -9.30 -1.84 -22.91
C TYR A 262 -9.57 -0.81 -24.01
N SER A 263 -10.79 -0.82 -24.58
CA SER A 263 -11.18 0.08 -25.66
C SER A 263 -11.52 1.51 -25.24
N GLN A 264 -11.64 1.76 -23.92
CA GLN A 264 -12.08 3.04 -23.37
C GLN A 264 -10.90 3.76 -22.72
N ALA A 265 -10.54 4.95 -23.23
CA ALA A 265 -9.37 5.70 -22.77
C ALA A 265 -9.39 6.08 -21.28
N ASN A 266 -10.59 6.22 -20.69
CA ASN A 266 -10.78 6.70 -19.31
C ASN A 266 -11.31 5.62 -18.35
N ARG A 267 -11.26 4.34 -18.73
CA ARG A 267 -11.59 3.25 -17.81
C ARG A 267 -10.34 2.49 -17.39
N ASP A 268 -10.32 2.11 -16.12
CA ASP A 268 -9.33 1.18 -15.62
C ASP A 268 -9.46 -0.16 -16.33
N LYS A 269 -8.38 -0.53 -17.01
CA LYS A 269 -8.25 -1.79 -17.73
C LYS A 269 -8.05 -2.92 -16.72
N PHE A 270 -8.84 -3.98 -16.83
CA PHE A 270 -8.73 -5.10 -15.89
C PHE A 270 -8.96 -6.45 -16.56
N LEU A 271 -8.55 -7.49 -15.85
CA LEU A 271 -8.81 -8.88 -16.17
C LEU A 271 -9.26 -9.64 -14.91
N TRP A 272 -10.04 -10.70 -15.09
CA TRP A 272 -10.42 -11.57 -13.97
C TRP A 272 -9.35 -12.62 -13.75
N ALA A 273 -8.61 -12.52 -12.64
CA ALA A 273 -7.76 -13.62 -12.17
C ALA A 273 -8.65 -14.67 -11.48
N ILE A 274 -8.44 -15.94 -11.82
CA ILE A 274 -9.23 -17.07 -11.34
C ILE A 274 -8.33 -18.01 -10.54
N ASP A 275 -8.75 -18.31 -9.32
CA ASP A 275 -8.13 -19.34 -8.50
C ASP A 275 -8.48 -20.71 -9.11
N SER A 276 -7.44 -21.38 -9.61
CA SER A 276 -7.57 -22.68 -10.27
C SER A 276 -7.97 -23.82 -9.34
N ASP A 277 -7.67 -23.69 -8.05
CA ASP A 277 -7.90 -24.73 -7.05
C ASP A 277 -9.11 -24.42 -6.15
N TRP A 278 -9.87 -23.35 -6.45
CA TRP A 278 -11.12 -23.06 -5.75
C TRP A 278 -12.20 -24.12 -6.02
N THR A 279 -12.72 -24.73 -4.95
CA THR A 279 -13.66 -25.87 -5.04
C THR A 279 -15.10 -25.55 -4.64
N ARG A 280 -15.39 -24.37 -4.09
CA ARG A 280 -16.75 -24.04 -3.62
C ARG A 280 -17.63 -23.60 -4.77
N GLU A 281 -18.89 -24.02 -4.74
CA GLU A 281 -19.94 -23.45 -5.57
C GLU A 281 -20.31 -22.07 -5.02
N GLY A 282 -19.70 -21.02 -5.59
CA GLY A 282 -19.92 -19.64 -5.20
C GLY A 282 -18.98 -19.13 -4.12
N ALA A 283 -19.41 -18.06 -3.45
CA ALA A 283 -18.62 -17.34 -2.47
C ALA A 283 -18.47 -18.09 -1.14
N ASP A 284 -17.38 -17.82 -0.44
CA ASP A 284 -17.23 -18.16 0.97
C ASP A 284 -17.89 -17.16 1.92
N GLU A 285 -17.68 -17.37 3.21
CA GLU A 285 -18.24 -16.57 4.30
C GLU A 285 -17.82 -15.09 4.22
N ASP A 286 -16.64 -14.82 3.64
CA ASP A 286 -16.14 -13.46 3.48
C ASP A 286 -16.63 -12.83 2.17
N GLY A 287 -17.28 -13.60 1.28
CA GLY A 287 -17.71 -13.13 -0.03
C GLY A 287 -16.72 -13.42 -1.18
N TYR A 288 -15.62 -14.13 -0.91
CA TYR A 288 -14.66 -14.50 -1.96
C TYR A 288 -15.13 -15.74 -2.72
N ASP A 289 -15.23 -15.67 -4.05
CA ASP A 289 -15.76 -16.73 -4.92
C ASP A 289 -14.70 -17.39 -5.83
N GLY A 290 -13.44 -17.25 -5.46
CA GLY A 290 -12.31 -17.75 -6.24
C GLY A 290 -11.90 -16.84 -7.39
N ARG A 291 -12.30 -15.55 -7.38
CA ARG A 291 -11.95 -14.57 -8.44
C ARG A 291 -11.60 -13.21 -7.88
N VAL A 292 -10.74 -12.49 -8.60
CA VAL A 292 -10.42 -11.08 -8.31
C VAL A 292 -10.13 -10.32 -9.60
N LYS A 293 -10.58 -9.07 -9.69
CA LYS A 293 -10.21 -8.18 -10.79
C LYS A 293 -8.82 -7.64 -10.55
N ILE A 294 -7.91 -7.84 -11.51
CA ILE A 294 -6.53 -7.33 -11.46
C ILE A 294 -6.38 -6.24 -12.51
N SER A 295 -5.82 -5.09 -12.10
CA SER A 295 -5.50 -4.01 -13.03
C SER A 295 -4.46 -4.49 -14.06
N ALA A 296 -4.67 -4.13 -15.33
CA ALA A 296 -3.82 -4.53 -16.45
C ALA A 296 -2.32 -4.28 -16.18
N VAL A 297 -1.99 -3.15 -15.56
CA VAL A 297 -0.60 -2.77 -15.25
C VAL A 297 0.05 -3.66 -14.17
N GLN A 298 -0.75 -4.33 -13.34
CA GLN A 298 -0.25 -5.18 -12.26
C GLN A 298 -0.06 -6.64 -12.69
N VAL A 299 -0.74 -7.11 -13.75
CA VAL A 299 -0.76 -8.52 -14.19
C VAL A 299 0.66 -9.09 -14.33
N PHE A 300 1.54 -8.40 -15.06
CA PHE A 300 2.93 -8.81 -15.30
C PHE A 300 3.94 -8.12 -14.35
N PHE A 301 3.45 -7.48 -13.29
CA PHE A 301 4.29 -6.82 -12.29
C PHE A 301 4.07 -7.42 -10.91
N ARG A 302 3.45 -6.70 -9.97
CA ARG A 302 3.26 -7.17 -8.59
C ARG A 302 2.45 -8.45 -8.51
N PHE A 303 1.46 -8.61 -9.40
CA PHE A 303 0.65 -9.83 -9.40
C PHE A 303 1.50 -11.06 -9.77
N TYR A 304 2.33 -10.95 -10.81
CA TYR A 304 3.26 -12.02 -11.19
C TYR A 304 4.26 -12.33 -10.09
N GLU A 305 4.84 -11.31 -9.46
CA GLU A 305 5.71 -11.50 -8.29
C GLU A 305 5.03 -12.33 -7.20
N PHE A 306 3.83 -11.94 -6.77
CA PHE A 306 3.11 -12.62 -5.69
C PHE A 306 2.73 -14.06 -6.04
N MET A 307 2.28 -14.29 -7.28
CA MET A 307 1.85 -15.61 -7.71
C MET A 307 3.01 -16.55 -8.01
N SER A 308 4.09 -16.06 -8.62
CA SER A 308 5.28 -16.88 -8.93
C SER A 308 6.06 -17.28 -7.68
N THR A 309 6.12 -16.40 -6.67
CA THR A 309 6.79 -16.67 -5.39
C THR A 309 5.90 -17.36 -4.37
N ARG A 310 4.59 -17.51 -4.67
CA ARG A 310 3.57 -18.05 -3.75
C ARG A 310 3.55 -17.34 -2.40
N ARG A 311 3.92 -16.06 -2.37
CA ARG A 311 3.93 -15.24 -1.15
C ARG A 311 2.54 -14.98 -0.60
N PHE A 312 1.59 -14.82 -1.51
CA PHE A 312 0.19 -14.57 -1.20
C PHE A 312 -0.69 -15.49 -2.02
N THR A 313 -1.87 -15.76 -1.50
CA THR A 313 -2.98 -16.42 -2.18
C THR A 313 -3.84 -15.39 -2.91
N LEU A 314 -4.65 -15.86 -3.86
CA LEU A 314 -5.58 -14.98 -4.57
C LEU A 314 -6.65 -14.40 -3.62
N LYS A 315 -7.01 -15.15 -2.56
CA LYS A 315 -7.90 -14.69 -1.49
C LYS A 315 -7.29 -13.55 -0.68
N GLU A 316 -5.99 -13.60 -0.36
CA GLU A 316 -5.31 -12.50 0.35
C GLU A 316 -5.24 -11.23 -0.50
N ILE A 317 -4.98 -11.37 -1.81
CA ILE A 317 -5.03 -10.25 -2.76
C ILE A 317 -6.45 -9.67 -2.84
N TRP A 318 -7.48 -10.51 -2.86
CA TRP A 318 -8.88 -10.08 -2.83
C TRP A 318 -9.23 -9.33 -1.52
N ARG A 319 -8.77 -9.82 -0.35
CA ARG A 319 -8.98 -9.14 0.93
C ARG A 319 -8.28 -7.78 0.98
N ASP A 320 -7.03 -7.72 0.49
CA ASP A 320 -6.27 -6.48 0.39
C ASP A 320 -6.96 -5.48 -0.54
N PHE A 321 -7.48 -5.92 -1.68
CA PHE A 321 -8.27 -5.08 -2.58
C PHE A 321 -9.47 -4.42 -1.89
N HIS A 322 -10.28 -5.21 -1.18
CA HIS A 322 -11.44 -4.68 -0.45
C HIS A 322 -11.04 -3.78 0.70
N GLN A 323 -10.02 -4.15 1.46
CA GLN A 323 -9.49 -3.30 2.52
C GLN A 323 -9.00 -1.96 1.97
N VAL A 324 -8.30 -1.96 0.83
CA VAL A 324 -7.89 -0.72 0.15
C VAL A 324 -9.13 0.08 -0.24
N ASN A 325 -10.12 -0.51 -0.89
CA ASN A 325 -11.35 0.19 -1.27
C ASN A 325 -12.14 0.77 -0.09
N GLU A 326 -12.21 0.06 1.03
CA GLU A 326 -12.88 0.54 2.25
C GLU A 326 -12.12 1.70 2.92
N THR A 327 -10.78 1.71 2.80
CA THR A 327 -9.93 2.68 3.51
C THR A 327 -9.47 3.85 2.65
N GLN A 328 -9.66 3.80 1.33
CA GLN A 328 -9.20 4.80 0.39
C GLN A 328 -10.22 5.94 0.22
N THR A 329 -10.18 6.93 1.11
CA THR A 329 -11.15 8.03 1.13
C THR A 329 -10.88 9.18 0.15
N TYR A 330 -9.81 9.11 -0.66
CA TYR A 330 -9.35 10.22 -1.52
C TYR A 330 -9.60 10.00 -3.02
N LEU A 331 -10.06 8.81 -3.42
CA LEU A 331 -10.57 8.60 -4.77
C LEU A 331 -12.08 8.86 -4.78
N PRO A 332 -12.61 9.56 -5.79
CA PRO A 332 -14.04 9.86 -5.88
C PRO A 332 -14.91 8.60 -6.06
N GLU A 333 -14.32 7.50 -6.55
CA GLU A 333 -14.99 6.22 -6.76
C GLU A 333 -14.10 5.06 -6.26
N PRO A 334 -14.68 3.95 -5.79
CA PRO A 334 -13.94 2.75 -5.45
C PRO A 334 -13.12 2.25 -6.65
N LEU A 335 -11.93 1.69 -6.37
CA LEU A 335 -11.15 1.02 -7.39
C LEU A 335 -11.95 -0.14 -7.98
N VAL A 336 -11.95 -0.25 -9.30
CA VAL A 336 -12.65 -1.34 -10.00
C VAL A 336 -11.80 -2.61 -10.08
N ALA A 337 -10.50 -2.53 -9.79
CA ALA A 337 -9.57 -3.65 -9.83
C ALA A 337 -8.39 -3.42 -8.88
N TRP A 338 -7.75 -4.51 -8.47
CA TRP A 338 -6.57 -4.45 -7.62
C TRP A 338 -5.40 -3.76 -8.35
N GLN A 339 -4.98 -2.62 -7.82
CA GLN A 339 -3.93 -1.75 -8.36
C GLN A 339 -2.96 -1.28 -7.28
N PHE A 340 -3.49 -0.95 -6.11
CA PHE A 340 -2.72 -0.58 -4.93
C PHE A 340 -2.81 -1.71 -3.92
N THR A 341 -1.74 -1.90 -3.15
CA THR A 341 -1.66 -3.00 -2.20
C THR A 341 -1.01 -2.57 -0.91
N ASN A 342 -1.52 -3.08 0.21
CA ASN A 342 -0.87 -3.01 1.51
C ASN A 342 -0.11 -4.30 1.85
N LEU A 343 -0.24 -5.34 1.00
CA LEU A 343 0.60 -6.53 1.08
C LEU A 343 2.08 -6.15 0.96
N ASP A 344 2.93 -6.88 1.69
CA ASP A 344 4.37 -6.63 1.82
C ASP A 344 4.77 -5.24 2.38
N LYS A 345 3.82 -4.38 2.78
CA LYS A 345 4.12 -3.14 3.49
C LYS A 345 4.29 -3.43 4.99
N PRO A 346 5.36 -2.93 5.64
CA PRO A 346 5.47 -3.02 7.09
C PRO A 346 4.38 -2.18 7.75
N VAL A 347 3.72 -2.74 8.77
CA VAL A 347 2.71 -2.03 9.54
C VAL A 347 3.42 -1.37 10.72
N TRP A 348 2.94 -0.19 11.13
CA TRP A 348 3.34 0.42 12.40
C TRP A 348 2.11 0.45 13.29
N PRO A 349 2.21 -0.02 14.55
CA PRO A 349 3.39 -0.52 15.23
C PRO A 349 3.54 -2.04 15.08
N ASP A 350 4.52 -2.50 14.31
CA ASP A 350 4.97 -3.90 14.37
C ASP A 350 6.15 -3.96 15.35
N LEU A 351 5.94 -4.68 16.47
CA LEU A 351 6.98 -5.02 17.46
C LEU A 351 7.95 -6.07 16.91
#